data_AF-A0A644Z1U2-F1
#
_entry.id   AF-A0A644Z1U2-F1
#
_cell.length_a   1.000
_cell.length_b   1.000
_cell.length_c   1.000
_cell.angle_alpha   90.00
_cell.angle_beta   90.00
_cell.angle_gamma   90.00
#
_symmetry.space_group_name_H-M   'P 1'
#
loop_
_entity.id
_entity.type
_entity.pdbx_description
1 polymer ?
#
loop_
_entity_poly.entity_id
_entity_poly.type
_entity_poly.pdbx_seq_one_letter_code
_entity_poly.pdbx_strand_id
1 'polypeptide(L)' 'MSFTTDWRFSPKRSRELVKGLLDNRRPVSYAEIDAPHGHDAFLLTDARYIGVMGAYFDGVAKEFEA' A
#
# COMPACT_ATOMS: atom_id res chain seq x y z
N MET A 1 -1.04 1.45 1.46
CA MET A 1 -0.10 1.88 0.41
C MET A 1 0.02 3.40 0.46
N SER A 2 1.18 3.97 0.17
CA SER A 2 1.40 5.42 0.01
C SER A 2 2.52 5.73 -0.97
N PHE A 3 2.56 6.94 -1.53
CA PHE A 3 3.62 7.40 -2.43
C PHE A 3 4.44 8.51 -1.78
N THR A 4 5.78 8.43 -1.89
CA THR A 4 6.73 9.33 -1.21
C THR A 4 6.49 10.82 -1.47
N THR A 5 6.01 11.16 -2.68
CA THR A 5 5.76 12.55 -3.12
C THR A 5 4.29 12.97 -3.01
N ASP A 6 3.40 12.12 -2.46
CA ASP A 6 1.99 12.48 -2.27
C ASP A 6 1.85 13.47 -1.10
N TRP A 7 1.54 14.73 -1.44
CA TRP A 7 1.31 15.79 -0.45
C TRP A 7 -0.13 15.80 0.09
N ARG A 8 -1.09 15.21 -0.63
CA ARG A 8 -2.51 15.14 -0.26
C ARG A 8 -2.75 14.00 0.74
N PHE A 9 -2.13 12.85 0.50
CA PHE A 9 -2.15 11.67 1.37
C PHE A 9 -0.73 11.27 1.77
N SER A 10 -0.11 12.09 2.61
CA SER A 10 1.29 11.91 2.97
C SER A 10 1.58 10.53 3.60
N PRO A 11 2.76 9.94 3.33
CA PRO A 11 3.16 8.65 3.91
C PRO A 11 3.06 8.62 5.43
N LYS A 12 3.32 9.76 6.10
CA LYS A 12 3.16 9.90 7.55
C LYS A 12 1.74 9.55 8.02
N ARG A 13 0.69 10.06 7.36
CA ARG A 13 -0.70 9.74 7.73
C ARG A 13 -1.01 8.27 7.49
N SER A 14 -0.49 7.68 6.41
CA SER A 14 -0.65 6.24 6.17
C SER A 14 -0.01 5.40 7.26
N ARG A 15 1.18 5.77 7.76
CA ARG A 15 1.84 5.10 8.89
C ARG A 15 1.04 5.22 10.19
N GLU A 16 0.38 6.34 10.44
CA GLU A 16 -0.52 6.51 11.59
C GLU A 16 -1.71 5.52 11.52
N LEU A 17 -2.32 5.33 10.35
CA LEU A 17 -3.38 4.34 10.15
C LEU A 17 -2.88 2.91 10.33
N VAL A 18 -1.73 2.57 9.75
CA VAL A 18 -1.11 1.24 9.89
C VAL A 18 -0.81 0.94 11.35
N LYS A 19 -0.26 1.92 12.08
CA LYS A 19 -0.04 1.79 13.52
C LYS A 19 -1.35 1.47 14.25
N GLY A 20 -2.42 2.20 13.97
CA GLY A 20 -3.73 1.94 14.58
C GLY A 20 -4.27 0.52 14.30
N LEU A 21 -4.07 0.01 13.08
CA LEU A 21 -4.46 -1.36 12.72
C LEU A 21 -3.63 -2.42 13.46
N LEU A 22 -2.31 -2.20 13.54
CA LEU A 22 -1.38 -3.08 14.28
C LEU A 22 -1.69 -3.10 15.78
N ASP A 23 -1.91 -1.93 16.39
CA ASP A 23 -2.27 -1.80 17.81
C ASP A 23 -3.55 -2.59 18.14
N ASN A 24 -4.45 -2.74 17.16
CA ASN A 24 -5.71 -3.48 17.28
C ASN A 24 -5.64 -4.92 16.75
N ARG A 25 -4.43 -5.46 16.52
CA ARG A 25 -4.20 -6.83 16.00
C ARG A 25 -5.01 -7.13 14.73
N ARG A 26 -5.19 -6.13 13.87
CA ARG A 26 -5.83 -6.32 12.56
C ARG A 26 -4.75 -6.69 11.54
N PRO A 27 -5.01 -7.68 10.67
CA PRO A 27 -4.10 -7.98 9.58
C PRO A 27 -3.98 -6.74 8.67
N VAL A 28 -2.76 -6.28 8.44
CA VAL A 28 -2.48 -5.11 7.61
C VAL A 28 -1.18 -5.30 6.86
N SER A 29 -1.21 -4.96 5.57
CA SER A 29 -0.03 -4.89 4.71
C SER A 29 0.21 -3.44 4.31
N TYR A 30 1.45 -2.98 4.43
CA TYR A 30 1.83 -1.62 4.08
C TYR A 30 3.05 -1.61 3.17
N ALA A 31 2.95 -0.82 2.09
CA ALA A 31 4.03 -0.53 1.17
C ALA A 31 4.06 0.97 0.91
N GLU A 32 5.27 1.54 0.93
CA GLU A 32 5.55 2.91 0.55
C GLU A 32 6.36 2.87 -0.74
N ILE A 33 5.83 3.47 -1.80
CA ILE A 33 6.38 3.41 -3.15
C ILE A 33 6.99 4.76 -3.48
N ASP A 34 8.25 4.74 -3.90
CA ASP A 34 8.91 5.95 -4.35
C ASP A 34 8.52 6.31 -5.78
N ALA A 35 7.51 7.16 -5.95
CA ALA A 35 7.04 7.59 -7.27
C ALA A 35 7.14 9.11 -7.41
N PRO A 36 7.60 9.65 -8.56
CA PRO A 36 7.75 11.09 -8.75
C PRO A 36 6.42 11.82 -8.98
N HIS A 37 5.33 11.09 -9.26
CA HIS A 37 4.05 11.65 -9.71
C HIS A 37 3.05 11.96 -8.58
N GLY A 38 3.48 11.91 -7.32
CA GLY A 38 2.65 12.24 -6.17
C GLY A 38 1.42 11.36 -6.06
N HIS A 39 0.28 12.00 -5.77
CA HIS A 39 -0.99 11.33 -5.58
C HIS A 39 -1.40 10.48 -6.78
N ASP A 40 -1.31 11.03 -7.99
CA ASP A 40 -1.81 10.37 -9.20
C ASP A 40 -0.95 9.17 -9.64
N ALA A 41 0.13 8.86 -8.91
CA ALA A 41 0.97 7.69 -9.18
C ALA A 41 0.18 6.37 -9.15
N PHE A 42 -0.95 6.27 -8.43
CA PHE A 42 -1.79 5.07 -8.45
C PHE A 42 -2.50 4.83 -9.80
N LEU A 43 -2.61 5.86 -10.65
CA LEU A 43 -3.18 5.75 -12.00
C LEU A 43 -2.15 5.26 -13.03
N LEU A 44 -0.88 5.20 -12.66
CA LEU A 44 0.21 4.85 -13.56
C LEU A 44 0.58 3.37 -13.45
N THR A 45 1.13 2.83 -14.54
CA THR A 45 1.64 1.45 -14.61
C THR A 45 3.05 1.33 -14.03
N ASP A 46 3.26 1.85 -12.82
CA ASP A 46 4.52 1.65 -12.10
C ASP A 46 4.67 0.17 -11.70
N ALA A 47 5.75 -0.48 -12.14
CA ALA A 47 5.97 -1.91 -11.94
C ALA A 47 6.01 -2.30 -10.45
N ARG A 48 6.48 -1.41 -9.56
CA ARG A 48 6.50 -1.67 -8.11
C ARG A 48 5.10 -1.61 -7.53
N TYR A 49 4.30 -0.65 -7.98
CA TYR A 49 2.88 -0.55 -7.60
C TYR A 49 2.11 -1.79 -8.01
N ILE A 50 2.16 -2.15 -9.29
CA ILE A 50 1.46 -3.32 -9.82
C ILE A 50 1.96 -4.61 -9.16
N GLY A 51 3.28 -4.75 -8.95
CA GLY A 51 3.86 -5.91 -8.27
C GLY A 51 3.39 -6.07 -6.82
N VAL A 52 3.31 -4.98 -6.05
CA VAL A 52 2.79 -5.00 -4.67
C VAL A 52 1.32 -5.42 -4.64
N MET A 53 0.49 -4.86 -5.54
CA MET A 53 -0.93 -5.22 -5.61
C MET A 53 -1.13 -6.67 -6.03
N GLY A 54 -0.36 -7.15 -7.02
CA GLY A 54 -0.39 -8.55 -7.46
C GLY A 54 -0.03 -9.50 -6.32
N ALA A 55 1.10 -9.27 -5.64
CA ALA A 55 1.52 -10.10 -4.52
C ALA A 55 0.50 -10.11 -3.37
N TYR A 56 -0.17 -8.98 -3.11
CA TYR A 56 -1.24 -8.91 -2.11
C TYR A 56 -2.44 -9.77 -2.51
N PHE A 57 -2.95 -9.62 -3.73
CA PHE A 57 -4.10 -10.40 -4.20
C PHE A 57 -3.79 -11.89 -4.36
N ASP A 58 -2.57 -12.26 -4.76
CA ASP A 58 -2.13 -13.65 -4.79
C ASP A 58 -2.11 -14.26 -3.38
N GLY A 59 -1.70 -13.50 -2.38
CA GLY A 59 -1.77 -13.90 -0.97
C GLY A 59 -3.20 -14.14 -0.52
N VAL A 60 -4.10 -13.19 -0.79
CA VAL A 60 -5.53 -13.30 -0.49
C VAL A 60 -6.14 -14.51 -1.20
N ALA A 61 -5.86 -14.73 -2.49
CA ALA A 61 -6.40 -15.86 -3.24
C ALA A 61 -6.02 -17.20 -2.59
N LYS A 62 -4.77 -17.36 -2.15
CA LYS A 62 -4.29 -18.56 -1.44
C LYS A 62 -5.00 -18.79 -0.11
N GLU A 63 -5.44 -17.73 0.58
CA GLU A 63 -6.23 -17.85 1.82
C GLU A 63 -7.63 -18.44 1.58
N PHE A 64 -8.18 -18.29 0.37
CA PHE A 64 -9.49 -18.83 -0.01
C PHE A 64 -9.43 -20.23 -0.63
N GLU A 65 -8.26 -20.68 -1.08
CA GLU A 65 -8.05 -22.03 -1.64
C GLU A 65 -7.72 -23.08 -0.57
N ALA A 66 -7.45 -22.66 0.67
CA ALA A 66 -7.10 -23.51 1.82
C ALA A 66 -8.33 -23.88 2.67
#